data_AF-M1DNT0-F1
#
_entry.id   AF-M1DNT0-F1
#
_cell.length_a   1.000
_cell.length_b   1.000
_cell.length_c   1.000
_cell.angle_alpha   90.00
_cell.angle_beta   90.00
_cell.angle_gamma   90.00
#
_symmetry.space_group_name_H-M   'P 1'
#
loop_
_entity.id
_entity.type
_entity.pdbx_description
1 polymer ?
#
loop_
_entity_poly.entity_id
_entity_poly.type
_entity_poly.pdbx_seq_one_letter_code
_entity_poly.pdbx_strand_id
1 'polypeptide(L)'
;LSYEFQEVTSAYRKFSPSMLSMREATRVCCALALFQVLANNPETRRGLIKAKIPCYFYPFLKPCEDHDEPLEHVRITTLGVLGDLTKFDDPYGSHALHLFLESEVVPLCLKCMDACDEMSRKLATLIVMKILTQERGLTYCCATPERFFAIVQVLRRVVEKLSPKPCLLHLVYVIQCYLCLSKILRFMG
;
A
#
# COMPACT_ATOMS: atom_id res chain seq x y z
N LEU A 1 -1.85 -13.41 18.76
CA LEU A 1 -2.72 -12.44 18.04
C LEU A 1 -3.09 -11.21 18.89
N SER A 2 -3.54 -11.37 20.14
CA SER A 2 -3.94 -10.23 20.99
C SER A 2 -2.79 -9.30 21.35
N TYR A 3 -1.61 -9.85 21.68
CA TYR A 3 -0.43 -9.08 22.06
C TYR A 3 0.18 -8.30 20.87
N GLU A 4 0.26 -8.92 19.70
CA GLU A 4 0.78 -8.29 18.48
C GLU A 4 -0.14 -7.17 17.99
N PHE A 5 -1.45 -7.36 18.14
CA PHE A 5 -2.43 -6.32 17.86
C PHE A 5 -2.35 -5.15 18.86
N GLN A 6 -2.07 -5.45 20.13
CA GLN A 6 -1.84 -4.42 21.14
C GLN A 6 -0.58 -3.58 20.84
N GLU A 7 0.52 -4.20 20.41
CA GLU A 7 1.73 -3.48 19.98
C GLU A 7 1.43 -2.53 18.82
N VAL A 8 0.73 -3.00 17.79
CA VAL A 8 0.29 -2.19 16.64
C VAL A 8 -0.56 -1.00 17.07
N THR A 9 -1.59 -1.25 17.89
CA THR A 9 -2.57 -0.21 18.27
C THR A 9 -2.02 0.78 19.29
N SER A 10 -1.05 0.37 20.11
CA SER A 10 -0.39 1.24 21.09
C SER A 10 0.40 2.38 20.45
N ALA A 11 0.93 2.17 19.23
CA ALA A 11 1.67 3.17 18.47
C ALA A 11 0.81 4.36 18.05
N TYR A 12 -0.51 4.19 17.90
CA TYR A 12 -1.40 5.23 17.36
C TYR A 12 -1.42 6.52 18.19
N ARG A 13 -1.21 6.43 19.51
CA ARG A 13 -1.19 7.61 20.38
C ARG A 13 -0.02 8.55 20.10
N LYS A 14 0.96 8.11 19.31
CA LYS A 14 2.23 8.80 19.07
C LYS A 14 2.41 9.27 17.63
N PHE A 15 1.35 9.31 16.82
CA PHE A 15 1.45 9.74 15.41
C PHE A 15 1.29 11.23 15.16
N SER A 16 0.91 12.04 16.16
CA SER A 16 0.82 13.49 15.98
C SER A 16 0.95 14.22 17.32
N PRO A 17 2.09 14.87 17.61
CA PRO A 17 3.35 14.84 16.84
C PRO A 17 4.01 13.45 16.92
N SER A 18 4.80 13.08 15.91
CA SER A 18 5.53 11.80 15.95
C SER A 18 6.53 11.79 17.10
N MET A 19 6.29 10.90 18.06
CA MET A 19 7.17 10.66 19.20
C MET A 19 7.68 9.22 19.23
N LEU A 20 7.69 8.55 18.08
CA LEU A 20 8.07 7.14 17.99
C LEU A 20 9.60 7.02 18.08
N SER A 21 10.09 6.26 19.04
CA SER A 21 11.52 5.93 19.08
C SER A 21 11.86 4.79 18.11
N MET A 22 13.12 4.70 17.67
CA MET A 22 13.58 3.58 16.83
C MET A 22 13.39 2.20 17.49
N ARG A 23 13.47 2.14 18.83
CA ARG A 23 13.21 0.91 19.58
C ARG A 23 11.73 0.49 19.46
N GLU A 24 10.81 1.45 19.55
CA GLU A 24 9.38 1.19 19.40
C GLU A 24 9.02 0.84 17.97
N ALA A 25 9.57 1.58 16.99
CA ALA A 25 9.44 1.25 15.57
C ALA A 25 9.85 -0.20 15.29
N THR A 26 11.02 -0.61 15.80
CA THR A 26 11.51 -1.98 15.65
C THR A 26 10.53 -3.02 16.22
N ARG A 27 9.96 -2.77 17.41
CA ARG A 27 8.96 -3.68 18.02
C ARG A 27 7.70 -3.79 17.18
N VAL A 28 7.19 -2.66 16.69
CA VAL A 28 6.04 -2.64 15.78
C VAL A 28 6.36 -3.37 14.48
N CYS A 29 7.55 -3.16 13.91
CA CYS A 29 8.01 -3.88 12.71
C CYS A 29 8.09 -5.39 12.95
N CYS A 30 8.59 -5.85 14.10
CA CYS A 30 8.60 -7.27 14.45
C CYS A 30 7.17 -7.85 14.51
N ALA A 31 6.21 -7.13 15.10
CA ALA A 31 4.81 -7.55 15.11
C ALA A 31 4.22 -7.60 13.69
N LEU A 32 4.48 -6.57 12.86
CA LEU A 32 4.05 -6.52 11.46
C LEU A 32 4.67 -7.65 10.62
N ALA A 33 5.92 -8.02 10.85
CA ALA A 33 6.57 -9.14 10.17
C ALA A 33 5.86 -10.46 10.43
N LEU A 34 5.32 -10.68 11.65
CA LEU A 34 4.48 -11.85 11.93
C LEU A 34 3.17 -11.80 11.12
N PHE A 35 2.52 -10.63 11.03
CA PHE A 35 1.36 -10.46 10.15
C PHE A 35 1.70 -10.67 8.67
N GLN A 36 2.93 -10.37 8.25
CA GLN A 36 3.42 -10.66 6.90
C GLN A 36 3.52 -12.18 6.66
N VAL A 37 4.01 -12.95 7.62
CA VAL A 37 4.02 -14.42 7.54
C VAL A 37 2.60 -14.96 7.44
N LEU A 38 1.68 -14.44 8.25
CA LEU A 38 0.26 -14.81 8.19
C LEU A 38 -0.39 -14.43 6.84
N ALA A 39 -0.06 -13.26 6.28
CA ALA A 39 -0.53 -12.84 4.97
C ALA A 39 -0.04 -13.77 3.84
N ASN A 40 1.11 -14.42 4.01
CA ASN A 40 1.67 -15.34 3.02
C ASN A 40 1.09 -16.76 3.09
N ASN A 41 0.50 -17.17 4.22
CA ASN A 41 -0.14 -18.48 4.34
C ASN A 41 -1.62 -18.40 3.91
N PRO A 42 -2.09 -19.24 2.97
CA PRO A 42 -3.45 -19.15 2.42
C PRO A 42 -4.58 -19.26 3.45
N GLU A 43 -4.42 -20.09 4.48
CA GLU A 43 -5.44 -20.33 5.51
C GLU A 43 -5.55 -19.14 6.47
N THR A 44 -4.41 -18.65 6.98
CA THR A 44 -4.41 -17.54 7.94
C THR A 44 -4.66 -16.20 7.25
N ARG A 45 -4.21 -16.00 6.01
CA ARG A 45 -4.57 -14.84 5.18
C ARG A 45 -6.08 -14.66 5.08
N ARG A 46 -6.83 -15.74 4.87
CA ARG A 46 -8.30 -15.69 4.85
C ARG A 46 -8.85 -15.11 6.15
N GLY A 47 -8.32 -15.58 7.29
CA GLY A 47 -8.66 -15.06 8.61
C GLY A 47 -8.39 -13.57 8.76
N LEU A 48 -7.22 -13.10 8.32
CA LEU A 48 -6.85 -11.68 8.37
C LEU A 48 -7.81 -10.79 7.57
N ILE A 49 -8.14 -11.20 6.34
CA ILE A 49 -9.06 -10.45 5.46
C ILE A 49 -10.47 -10.43 6.06
N LYS A 50 -10.98 -11.58 6.51
CA LYS A 50 -12.32 -11.67 7.11
C LYS A 50 -12.44 -10.81 8.37
N ALA A 51 -11.40 -10.77 9.20
CA ALA A 51 -11.35 -9.96 10.40
C ALA A 51 -10.99 -8.48 10.15
N LYS A 52 -10.79 -8.07 8.88
CA LYS A 52 -10.38 -6.72 8.47
C LYS A 52 -9.14 -6.22 9.21
N ILE A 53 -8.24 -7.13 9.63
CA ILE A 53 -7.00 -6.80 10.35
C ILE A 53 -6.12 -5.79 9.58
N PRO A 54 -5.98 -5.88 8.24
CA PRO A 54 -5.16 -4.93 7.48
C PRO A 54 -5.58 -3.47 7.66
N CYS A 55 -6.87 -3.19 7.92
CA CYS A 55 -7.36 -1.83 8.09
C CYS A 55 -6.76 -1.12 9.31
N TYR A 56 -6.32 -1.88 10.33
CA TYR A 56 -5.61 -1.35 11.47
C TYR A 56 -4.19 -0.90 11.12
N PHE A 57 -3.62 -1.30 9.98
CA PHE A 57 -2.28 -0.85 9.61
C PHE A 57 -2.28 0.46 8.81
N TYR A 58 -3.44 0.89 8.30
CA TYR A 58 -3.57 2.09 7.47
C TYR A 58 -3.11 3.40 8.12
N PRO A 59 -3.24 3.62 9.45
CA PRO A 59 -2.66 4.80 10.08
C PRO A 59 -1.15 4.97 9.84
N PHE A 60 -0.38 3.87 9.69
CA PHE A 60 1.06 3.92 9.42
C PHE A 60 1.40 4.41 7.99
N LEU A 61 0.42 4.42 7.08
CA LEU A 61 0.60 4.88 5.70
C LEU A 61 0.43 6.39 5.53
N LYS A 62 -0.07 7.10 6.55
CA LYS A 62 -0.22 8.56 6.46
C LYS A 62 1.18 9.19 6.30
N PRO A 63 1.42 9.96 5.22
CA PRO A 63 2.67 10.70 5.09
C PRO A 63 2.81 11.72 6.22
N CYS A 64 4.03 11.94 6.68
CA CYS A 64 4.38 13.03 7.59
C CYS A 64 4.95 14.19 6.76
N GLU A 65 4.75 15.43 7.20
CA GLU A 65 5.32 16.62 6.54
C GLU A 65 6.85 16.65 6.68
N ASP A 66 7.37 16.15 7.81
CA ASP A 66 8.80 16.02 8.09
C ASP A 66 9.30 14.59 7.92
N HIS A 67 10.58 14.45 7.57
CA HIS A 67 11.25 13.16 7.53
C HIS A 67 11.32 12.54 8.93
N ASP A 68 10.68 11.38 9.09
CA ASP A 68 10.58 10.63 10.33
C ASP A 68 11.02 9.18 10.07
N GLU A 69 12.29 8.92 10.34
CA GLU A 69 12.95 7.63 10.11
C GLU A 69 12.27 6.45 10.86
N PRO A 70 11.95 6.56 12.17
CA PRO A 70 11.16 5.55 12.86
C PRO A 70 9.84 5.19 12.16
N LEU A 71 9.07 6.21 11.74
CA LEU A 71 7.80 5.99 11.06
C LEU A 71 7.99 5.39 9.66
N GLU A 72 9.01 5.81 8.92
CA GLU A 72 9.31 5.26 7.60
C GLU A 72 9.61 3.75 7.69
N HIS A 73 10.33 3.29 8.71
CA HIS A 73 10.56 1.85 8.93
C HIS A 73 9.25 1.08 9.14
N VAL A 74 8.34 1.61 9.95
CA VAL A 74 7.02 1.00 10.18
C VAL A 74 6.17 1.02 8.92
N ARG A 75 6.24 2.10 8.13
CA ARG A 75 5.53 2.26 6.86
C ARG A 75 5.99 1.25 5.82
N ILE A 76 7.30 1.09 5.62
CA ILE A 76 7.88 0.08 4.71
C ILE A 76 7.39 -1.31 5.09
N THR A 77 7.45 -1.66 6.38
CA THR A 77 7.01 -2.97 6.88
C THR A 77 5.51 -3.18 6.67
N THR A 78 4.71 -2.14 6.91
CA THR A 78 3.26 -2.15 6.67
C THR A 78 2.94 -2.35 5.18
N LEU A 79 3.60 -1.63 4.29
CA LEU A 79 3.45 -1.79 2.85
C LEU A 79 3.88 -3.19 2.38
N GLY A 80 4.87 -3.80 3.03
CA GLY A 80 5.23 -5.20 2.82
C GLY A 80 4.09 -6.17 3.11
N VAL A 81 3.45 -6.03 4.29
CA VAL A 81 2.26 -6.83 4.67
C VAL A 81 1.14 -6.65 3.65
N LEU A 82 0.83 -5.41 3.26
CA LEU A 82 -0.23 -5.12 2.30
C LEU A 82 0.11 -5.65 0.89
N GLY A 83 1.38 -5.58 0.49
CA GLY A 83 1.89 -6.15 -0.75
C GLY A 83 1.64 -7.66 -0.84
N ASP A 84 1.88 -8.40 0.23
CA ASP A 84 1.65 -9.85 0.27
C ASP A 84 0.17 -10.24 0.22
N LEU A 85 -0.73 -9.33 0.59
CA LEU A 85 -2.18 -9.49 0.45
C LEU A 85 -2.69 -9.24 -0.98
N THR A 86 -1.85 -8.71 -1.89
CA THR A 86 -2.22 -8.45 -3.29
C THR A 86 -2.16 -9.67 -4.21
N LYS A 87 -2.08 -10.88 -3.65
CA LYS A 87 -2.22 -12.16 -4.35
C LYS A 87 -3.69 -12.40 -4.75
N PHE A 88 -4.21 -11.52 -5.59
CA PHE A 88 -5.62 -11.45 -5.95
C PHE A 88 -6.09 -12.61 -6.83
N ASP A 89 -5.15 -13.30 -7.48
CA ASP A 89 -5.42 -14.45 -8.35
C ASP A 89 -5.66 -15.75 -7.56
N ASP A 90 -5.44 -15.74 -6.24
CA ASP A 90 -5.72 -16.88 -5.37
C ASP A 90 -7.24 -17.06 -5.17
N PRO A 91 -7.73 -18.26 -4.78
CA PRO A 91 -9.17 -18.53 -4.61
C PRO A 91 -9.91 -17.57 -3.66
N TYR A 92 -9.20 -16.92 -2.73
CA TYR A 92 -9.75 -15.93 -1.80
C TYR A 92 -9.29 -14.49 -2.09
N GLY A 93 -8.51 -14.28 -3.16
CA GLY A 93 -7.92 -13.00 -3.52
C GLY A 93 -8.96 -11.95 -3.91
N SER A 94 -10.11 -12.35 -4.44
CA SER A 94 -11.25 -11.46 -4.70
C SER A 94 -11.76 -10.73 -3.45
N HIS A 95 -11.71 -11.38 -2.27
CA HIS A 95 -12.12 -10.77 -1.00
C HIS A 95 -11.07 -9.77 -0.50
N ALA A 96 -9.78 -10.05 -0.74
CA ALA A 96 -8.71 -9.11 -0.43
C ALA A 96 -8.82 -7.86 -1.31
N LEU A 97 -9.04 -8.04 -2.62
CA LEU A 97 -9.31 -6.92 -3.53
C LEU A 97 -10.53 -6.12 -3.08
N HIS A 98 -11.64 -6.79 -2.77
CA HIS A 98 -12.85 -6.13 -2.27
C HIS A 98 -12.58 -5.28 -1.02
N LEU A 99 -11.90 -5.84 -0.02
CA LEU A 99 -11.49 -5.10 1.18
C LEU A 99 -10.66 -3.85 0.83
N PHE A 100 -9.75 -3.97 -0.15
CA PHE A 100 -8.90 -2.86 -0.58
C PHE A 100 -9.71 -1.77 -1.29
N LEU A 101 -10.70 -2.14 -2.11
CA LEU A 101 -11.54 -1.16 -2.83
C LEU A 101 -12.58 -0.48 -1.94
N GLU A 102 -13.07 -1.16 -0.90
CA GLU A 102 -14.02 -0.58 0.08
C GLU A 102 -13.34 0.26 1.17
N SER A 103 -12.00 0.24 1.22
CA SER A 103 -11.23 0.92 2.25
C SER A 103 -10.34 2.02 1.69
N GLU A 104 -9.64 2.73 2.56
CA GLU A 104 -8.80 3.87 2.20
C GLU A 104 -7.40 3.47 1.69
N VAL A 105 -7.12 2.19 1.45
CA VAL A 105 -5.75 1.76 1.07
C VAL A 105 -5.30 2.34 -0.27
N VAL A 106 -6.20 2.46 -1.26
CA VAL A 106 -5.86 3.08 -2.56
C VAL A 106 -5.42 4.53 -2.40
N PRO A 107 -6.23 5.44 -1.80
CA PRO A 107 -5.80 6.82 -1.62
C PRO A 107 -4.58 6.95 -0.70
N LEU A 108 -4.40 6.08 0.30
CA LEU A 108 -3.20 6.07 1.14
C LEU A 108 -1.95 5.67 0.36
N CYS A 109 -2.03 4.62 -0.46
CA CYS A 109 -0.91 4.22 -1.34
C CYS A 109 -0.57 5.32 -2.35
N LEU A 110 -1.55 6.01 -2.93
CA LEU A 110 -1.30 7.14 -3.82
C LEU A 110 -0.56 8.28 -3.09
N LYS A 111 -0.92 8.57 -1.84
CA LYS A 111 -0.19 9.52 -0.99
C LYS A 111 1.24 9.07 -0.71
N CYS A 112 1.45 7.78 -0.39
CA CYS A 112 2.81 7.24 -0.21
C CYS A 112 3.65 7.30 -1.49
N MET A 113 3.03 7.04 -2.65
CA MET A 113 3.69 7.15 -3.95
C MET A 113 4.18 8.58 -4.21
N ASP A 114 3.41 9.58 -3.78
CA ASP A 114 3.76 10.98 -4.01
C ASP A 114 4.77 11.50 -2.98
N ALA A 115 4.53 11.29 -1.69
CA ALA A 115 5.21 12.04 -0.64
C ALA A 115 6.31 11.28 0.12
N CYS A 116 6.38 9.95 0.04
CA CYS A 116 7.31 9.17 0.86
C CYS A 116 8.63 8.86 0.13
N ASP A 117 9.55 8.26 0.90
CA ASP A 117 10.89 7.86 0.43
C ASP A 117 10.84 6.76 -0.61
N GLU A 118 11.97 6.55 -1.31
CA GLU A 118 12.06 5.68 -2.49
C GLU A 118 11.49 4.28 -2.24
N MET A 119 11.80 3.67 -1.09
CA MET A 119 11.36 2.32 -0.76
C MET A 119 9.84 2.24 -0.50
N SER A 120 9.28 3.12 0.33
CA SER A 120 7.83 3.19 0.53
C SER A 120 7.10 3.51 -0.77
N ARG A 121 7.62 4.44 -1.56
CA ARG A 121 7.07 4.80 -2.88
C ARG A 121 7.02 3.59 -3.80
N LYS A 122 8.10 2.82 -3.88
CA LYS A 122 8.17 1.60 -4.70
C LYS A 122 7.14 0.57 -4.27
N LEU A 123 7.03 0.28 -2.96
CA LEU A 123 6.07 -0.69 -2.44
C LEU A 123 4.61 -0.24 -2.62
N ALA A 124 4.32 1.04 -2.41
CA ALA A 124 3.00 1.60 -2.68
C ALA A 124 2.65 1.53 -4.18
N THR A 125 3.62 1.80 -5.06
CA THR A 125 3.46 1.65 -6.52
C THR A 125 3.15 0.20 -6.90
N LEU A 126 3.82 -0.79 -6.28
CA LEU A 126 3.53 -2.21 -6.47
C LEU A 126 2.06 -2.54 -6.14
N ILE A 127 1.56 -2.08 -4.99
CA ILE A 127 0.18 -2.33 -4.55
C ILE A 127 -0.83 -1.74 -5.55
N VAL A 128 -0.64 -0.47 -5.94
CA VAL A 128 -1.52 0.20 -6.91
C VAL A 128 -1.48 -0.51 -8.27
N MET A 129 -0.29 -0.92 -8.74
CA MET A 129 -0.13 -1.69 -9.97
C MET A 129 -0.87 -3.03 -9.93
N LYS A 130 -0.80 -3.75 -8.81
CA LYS A 130 -1.53 -5.00 -8.60
C LYS A 130 -3.03 -4.81 -8.63
N ILE A 131 -3.54 -3.73 -8.02
CA ILE A 131 -4.97 -3.38 -8.07
C ILE A 131 -5.40 -3.05 -9.50
N LEU A 132 -4.64 -2.20 -10.21
CA LEU A 132 -4.94 -1.80 -11.60
C LEU A 132 -4.85 -2.96 -12.60
N THR A 133 -4.13 -4.04 -12.27
CA THR A 133 -4.06 -5.24 -13.10
C THR A 133 -5.34 -6.07 -13.01
N GLN A 134 -6.13 -5.90 -11.94
CA GLN A 134 -7.41 -6.58 -11.76
C GLN A 134 -8.53 -5.75 -12.40
N GLU A 135 -9.43 -6.41 -13.14
CA GLU A 135 -10.53 -5.75 -13.84
C GLU A 135 -11.37 -4.85 -12.91
N ARG A 136 -11.84 -5.40 -11.78
CA ARG A 136 -12.60 -4.63 -10.78
C ARG A 136 -11.82 -3.46 -10.19
N GLY A 137 -10.51 -3.64 -9.99
CA GLY A 137 -9.65 -2.58 -9.46
C GLY A 137 -9.46 -1.45 -10.47
N LEU A 138 -9.27 -1.80 -11.74
CA LEU A 138 -9.19 -0.85 -12.85
C LEU A 138 -10.51 -0.07 -13.01
N THR A 139 -11.66 -0.75 -13.02
CA THR A 139 -12.98 -0.10 -13.04
C THR A 139 -13.16 0.84 -11.86
N TYR A 140 -12.79 0.44 -10.63
CA TYR A 140 -12.87 1.30 -9.45
C TYR A 140 -12.02 2.58 -9.58
N CYS A 141 -10.77 2.42 -10.03
CA CYS A 141 -9.80 3.50 -10.19
C CYS A 141 -10.22 4.50 -11.28
N CYS A 142 -11.00 4.06 -12.27
CA CYS A 142 -11.44 4.87 -13.38
C CYS A 142 -12.95 5.17 -13.36
N ALA A 143 -13.63 4.86 -12.25
CA ALA A 143 -15.06 5.06 -12.10
C ALA A 143 -15.47 6.54 -12.18
N THR A 144 -14.58 7.46 -11.78
CA THR A 144 -14.80 8.91 -11.93
C THR A 144 -13.56 9.60 -12.51
N PRO A 145 -13.74 10.74 -13.20
CA PRO A 145 -12.62 11.54 -13.68
C PRO A 145 -11.64 11.93 -12.56
N GLU A 146 -12.15 12.29 -11.38
CA GLU A 146 -11.31 12.72 -10.25
C GLU A 146 -10.35 11.63 -9.80
N ARG A 147 -10.83 10.38 -9.69
CA ARG A 147 -9.98 9.23 -9.32
C ARG A 147 -8.94 8.95 -10.40
N PHE A 148 -9.37 8.94 -11.66
CA PHE A 148 -8.48 8.71 -12.79
C PHE A 148 -7.37 9.77 -12.84
N PHE A 149 -7.73 11.05 -12.77
CA PHE A 149 -6.77 12.15 -12.79
C PHE A 149 -5.83 12.12 -11.58
N ALA A 150 -6.33 11.82 -10.38
CA ALA A 150 -5.48 11.68 -9.20
C ALA A 150 -4.38 10.64 -9.41
N ILE A 151 -4.71 9.46 -9.96
CA ILE A 151 -3.75 8.39 -10.22
C ILE A 151 -2.74 8.82 -11.29
N VAL A 152 -3.20 9.38 -12.42
CA VAL A 152 -2.32 9.82 -13.52
C VAL A 152 -1.35 10.91 -13.05
N GLN A 153 -1.82 11.86 -12.25
CA GLN A 153 -0.99 12.93 -11.71
C GLN A 153 0.07 12.41 -10.74
N VAL A 154 -0.30 11.47 -9.86
CA VAL A 154 0.68 10.82 -8.97
C VAL A 154 1.70 10.01 -9.77
N LEU A 155 1.29 9.21 -10.75
CA LEU A 155 2.22 8.46 -11.60
C LEU A 155 3.19 9.37 -12.34
N ARG A 156 2.71 10.51 -12.86
CA ARG A 156 3.56 11.53 -13.48
C ARG A 156 4.63 12.04 -12.51
N ARG A 157 4.22 12.43 -11.30
CA ARG A 157 5.16 12.89 -10.27
C ARG A 157 6.14 11.80 -9.83
N VAL A 158 5.72 10.52 -9.81
CA VAL A 158 6.63 9.40 -9.56
C VAL A 158 7.72 9.36 -10.64
N VAL A 159 7.36 9.48 -11.92
CA VAL A 159 8.33 9.51 -13.04
C VAL A 159 9.29 10.71 -12.92
N GLU A 160 8.77 11.90 -12.60
CA GLU A 160 9.59 13.11 -12.38
C GLU A 160 10.58 12.95 -11.22
N LYS A 161 10.25 12.14 -10.21
CA LYS A 161 11.08 11.85 -9.04
C LYS A 161 11.97 10.61 -9.19
N LEU A 162 11.95 9.91 -10.34
CA LEU A 162 12.85 8.78 -10.56
C LEU A 162 14.29 9.27 -10.64
N SER A 163 15.19 8.57 -9.96
CA SER A 163 16.63 8.87 -10.04
C SER A 163 17.17 8.57 -11.45
N PRO A 164 18.32 9.13 -11.86
CA PRO A 164 18.95 8.83 -13.15
C PRO A 164 19.29 7.35 -13.35
N LYS A 165 19.44 6.60 -12.26
CA LYS A 165 19.61 5.13 -12.27
C LYS A 165 18.53 4.52 -11.38
N PRO A 166 17.27 4.48 -11.85
CA PRO A 166 16.16 4.05 -11.02
C PRO A 166 16.22 2.54 -10.77
N CYS A 167 15.63 2.10 -9.66
CA CYS A 167 15.37 0.69 -9.44
C CYS A 167 14.49 0.14 -10.58
N LEU A 168 15.02 -0.84 -11.35
CA LEU A 168 14.33 -1.39 -12.52
C LEU A 168 12.94 -1.93 -12.20
N LEU A 169 12.76 -2.54 -11.02
CA LEU A 169 11.45 -3.02 -10.58
C LEU A 169 10.44 -1.90 -10.37
N HIS A 170 10.85 -0.75 -9.83
CA HIS A 170 9.95 0.38 -9.62
C HIS A 170 9.47 0.93 -10.96
N LEU A 171 10.38 1.06 -11.93
CA LEU A 171 10.05 1.46 -13.30
C LEU A 171 9.06 0.49 -13.96
N VAL A 172 9.26 -0.82 -13.81
CA VAL A 172 8.32 -1.83 -14.33
C VAL A 172 6.92 -1.64 -13.74
N TYR A 173 6.79 -1.35 -12.44
CA TYR A 173 5.49 -1.12 -11.82
C TYR A 173 4.80 0.13 -12.39
N VAL A 174 5.54 1.23 -12.56
CA VAL A 174 5.01 2.47 -13.15
C VAL A 174 4.54 2.25 -14.58
N ILE A 175 5.35 1.58 -15.40
CA ILE A 175 4.99 1.25 -16.80
C ILE A 175 3.72 0.41 -16.82
N GLN A 176 3.62 -0.62 -15.98
CA GLN A 176 2.45 -1.47 -15.90
C GLN A 176 1.19 -0.71 -15.50
N CYS A 177 1.29 0.26 -14.57
CA CYS A 177 0.17 1.15 -14.25
C CYS A 177 -0.32 1.92 -15.49
N TYR A 178 0.58 2.54 -16.24
CA TYR A 178 0.23 3.26 -17.48
C TYR A 178 -0.37 2.34 -18.54
N LEU A 179 0.17 1.13 -18.69
CA LEU A 179 -0.38 0.12 -19.61
C LEU A 179 -1.81 -0.25 -19.23
N CYS A 180 -2.10 -0.50 -17.94
CA CYS A 180 -3.46 -0.78 -17.48
C CYS A 180 -4.42 0.39 -17.75
N LEU A 181 -4.02 1.62 -17.42
CA LEU A 181 -4.85 2.81 -17.66
C LEU A 181 -5.10 3.07 -19.16
N SER A 182 -4.11 2.80 -20.01
CA SER A 182 -4.26 2.98 -21.47
C SER A 182 -5.30 2.06 -22.10
N LYS A 183 -5.59 0.90 -21.49
CA LYS A 183 -6.62 -0.02 -21.98
C LYS A 183 -8.00 0.65 -21.93
N ILE A 184 -8.29 1.44 -20.90
CA ILE A 184 -9.57 2.15 -20.79
C ILE A 184 -9.72 3.25 -21.84
N LEU A 185 -8.64 4.00 -22.10
CA LEU A 185 -8.67 5.07 -23.10
C LEU A 185 -9.05 4.55 -24.51
N ARG A 186 -8.77 3.28 -24.81
CA ARG A 186 -9.17 2.62 -26.06
C ARG A 186 -10.64 2.19 -26.12
N PHE A 187 -11.32 2.13 -24.98
CA PHE A 187 -12.77 1.81 -24.92
C PHE A 187 -13.66 3.05 -24.89
N MET A 188 -13.10 4.23 -24.60
CA MET A 188 -13.84 5.50 -24.53
C MET A 188 -13.65 6.40 -25.76
N GLY A 189 -12.75 6.04 -26.68
CA GLY A 189 -12.57 6.71 -27.97
C GLY A 189 -13.09 5.85 -29.11
#